data_AF-A0A5N8WRT7-F1
#
_entry.id   AF-A0A5N8WRT7-F1
#
_cell.length_a   1.000
_cell.length_b   1.000
_cell.length_c   1.000
_cell.angle_alpha   90.00
_cell.angle_beta   90.00
_cell.angle_gamma   90.00
#
_symmetry.space_group_name_H-M   'P 1'
#
loop_
_entity.id
_entity.type
_entity.pdbx_description
1 polymer ?
#
loop_
_entity_poly.entity_id
_entity_poly.type
_entity_poly.pdbx_seq_one_letter_code
_entity_poly.pdbx_strand_id
1 'polypeptide(L)' 'IGSGPWDRSGRDSWVDVDRVLRLHEAGMRREACALDRMRFNSVVHRLRERYGWV' A
#
# COMPACT_ATOMS: atom_id res chain seq x y z
N ILE A 1 -2.56 -6.23 -4.77
CA ILE A 1 -3.18 -5.07 -5.43
C ILE A 1 -3.23 -5.20 -6.96
N GLY A 2 -2.61 -6.25 -7.52
CA GLY A 2 -2.58 -6.52 -8.95
C GLY A 2 -1.53 -5.69 -9.66
N SER A 3 -1.56 -5.70 -10.98
CA SER A 3 -0.77 -4.81 -11.82
C SER A 3 -1.28 -3.36 -11.79
N GLY A 4 -0.38 -2.41 -12.03
CA GLY A 4 -0.70 -0.99 -12.07
C GLY A 4 0.53 -0.08 -12.18
N PRO A 5 0.33 1.24 -12.21
CA PRO A 5 1.37 2.22 -12.49
C PRO A 5 2.50 2.31 -11.44
N TRP A 6 2.36 1.62 -10.31
CA TRP A 6 3.42 1.46 -9.30
C TRP A 6 4.52 0.47 -9.70
N ASP A 7 4.28 -0.44 -10.65
CA ASP A 7 5.31 -1.30 -11.24
C ASP A 7 5.42 -1.00 -12.75
N ARG A 8 6.53 -0.37 -13.15
CA ARG A 8 6.79 -0.04 -14.56
C ARG A 8 6.92 -1.28 -15.46
N SER A 9 7.26 -2.44 -14.89
CA SER A 9 7.32 -3.71 -15.60
C SER A 9 5.93 -4.37 -15.71
N GLY A 10 4.88 -3.79 -15.11
CA GLY A 10 3.51 -4.26 -15.23
C GLY A 10 3.21 -5.58 -14.51
N ARG A 11 4.09 -6.03 -13.61
CA ARG A 11 3.90 -7.30 -12.90
C ARG A 11 2.79 -7.18 -11.85
N ASP A 12 2.21 -8.32 -11.51
CA ASP A 12 1.35 -8.40 -10.34
C ASP A 12 2.10 -8.00 -9.09
N SER A 13 1.46 -7.15 -8.30
CA SER A 13 2.03 -6.58 -7.08
C SER A 13 1.11 -6.82 -5.88
N TRP A 14 1.71 -6.95 -4.70
CA TRP A 14 1.03 -7.21 -3.44
C TRP A 14 1.42 -6.16 -2.40
N VAL A 15 0.55 -6.01 -1.39
CA VAL A 15 0.82 -5.18 -0.22
C VAL A 15 1.01 -6.13 0.95
N ASP A 16 2.15 -6.01 1.62
CA ASP A 16 2.43 -6.73 2.85
C ASP A 16 1.87 -5.93 4.04
N VAL A 17 0.70 -6.34 4.53
CA VAL A 17 0.03 -5.69 5.66
C VAL A 17 0.62 -6.09 7.01
N ASP A 18 1.53 -7.06 7.05
CA ASP A 18 2.18 -7.54 8.26
C ASP A 18 3.34 -6.59 8.65
N ARG A 19 3.84 -5.84 7.67
CA ARG A 19 5.00 -4.97 7.77
C ARG A 19 4.61 -3.49 7.69
N VAL A 20 4.00 -2.98 8.77
CA VAL A 20 3.71 -1.55 8.91
C VAL A 20 4.90 -0.83 9.56
N LEU A 21 5.49 0.11 8.83
CA LEU A 21 6.70 0.83 9.25
C LEU A 21 6.39 2.27 9.64
N ARG A 22 7.01 2.75 10.72
CA ARG A 22 7.09 4.20 11.01
C ARG A 22 8.33 4.74 10.32
N LEU A 23 8.15 5.77 9.49
CA LEU A 23 9.23 6.40 8.74
C LEU A 23 9.33 7.87 9.13
N HIS A 24 10.55 8.40 9.16
CA HIS A 24 10.77 9.85 9.26
C HIS A 24 10.44 10.49 7.90
N GLU A 25 9.76 11.63 7.90
CA GLU A 25 9.32 12.27 6.65
C GLU A 25 10.49 12.60 5.72
N ALA A 26 11.58 13.17 6.25
CA ALA A 26 12.78 13.46 5.48
C ALA A 26 13.58 12.20 5.06
N GLY A 27 13.24 11.02 5.59
CA GLY A 27 13.90 9.75 5.27
C GLY A 27 13.28 9.02 4.08
N MET A 28 12.23 9.57 3.47
CA MET A 28 11.47 8.89 2.41
C MET A 28 11.61 9.61 1.07
N ARG A 29 12.12 8.90 0.07
CA ARG A 29 12.07 9.34 -1.34
C ARG A 29 10.66 9.11 -1.89
N ARG A 30 10.04 10.15 -2.45
CA ARG A 30 8.69 10.06 -3.04
C ARG A 30 8.76 9.55 -4.48
N GLU A 31 8.72 8.23 -4.63
CA GLU A 31 8.54 7.55 -5.93
C GLU A 31 7.20 6.82 -5.96
N ALA A 32 6.13 7.50 -5.55
CA ALA A 32 4.82 6.89 -5.41
C ALA A 32 3.98 7.06 -6.68
N CYS A 33 3.17 6.05 -6.97
CA CYS A 33 1.97 6.22 -7.78
C CYS A 33 0.74 6.12 -6.87
N ALA A 34 -0.28 6.94 -7.13
CA ALA A 34 -1.53 6.88 -6.38
C ALA A 34 -2.26 5.55 -6.67
N LEU A 35 -2.74 4.90 -5.60
CA LEU A 35 -3.68 3.79 -5.72
C LEU A 35 -5.08 4.34 -6.02
N ASP A 36 -5.84 3.61 -6.84
CA ASP A 36 -7.28 3.89 -6.95
C ASP A 36 -8.01 3.57 -5.64
N ARG A 37 -9.20 4.15 -5.50
CA ARG A 37 -9.99 4.08 -4.27
C ARG A 37 -10.36 2.65 -3.88
N MET A 38 -10.68 1.78 -4.84
CA MET A 38 -11.08 0.41 -4.52
C MET A 38 -9.91 -0.38 -3.94
N ARG A 39 -8.75 -0.34 -4.60
CA ARG A 39 -7.54 -1.02 -4.12
C ARG A 39 -7.09 -0.48 -2.77
N PHE A 40 -7.15 0.84 -2.58
CA PHE A 40 -6.84 1.47 -1.30
C PHE A 40 -7.77 0.97 -0.18
N ASN A 41 -9.08 0.95 -0.43
CA ASN A 41 -10.07 0.49 0.56
C ASN A 41 -9.87 -0.98 0.93
N SER A 42 -9.43 -1.84 0.01
CA SER A 42 -9.11 -3.23 0.33
C SER A 42 -7.96 -3.34 1.34
N VAL A 43 -6.92 -2.50 1.20
CA VAL A 43 -5.81 -2.45 2.16
C VAL A 43 -6.29 -1.95 3.53
N VAL A 44 -7.09 -0.88 3.55
CA VAL A 44 -7.68 -0.35 4.79
C VAL A 44 -8.49 -1.44 5.50
N HIS A 45 -9.36 -2.15 4.79
CA HIS A 45 -10.18 -3.21 5.38
C HIS A 45 -9.34 -4.31 6.01
N ARG A 46 -8.28 -4.78 5.33
CA ARG A 46 -7.37 -5.79 5.88
C ARG A 46 -6.62 -5.30 7.12
N LEU A 47 -6.19 -4.04 7.15
CA LEU A 47 -5.54 -3.46 8.33
C LEU A 47 -6.51 -3.36 9.51
N ARG A 48 -7.79 -3.01 9.27
CA ARG A 48 -8.84 -3.00 10.30
C ARG A 48 -9.11 -4.39 10.87
N GLU A 49 -9.28 -5.39 10.00
CA GLU A 49 -9.51 -6.78 10.42
C GLU A 49 -8.35 -7.32 11.26
N ARG A 50 -7.11 -7.02 10.86
CA ARG A 50 -5.91 -7.57 11.51
C ARG A 50 -5.55 -6.86 12.82
N TYR A 51 -5.64 -5.54 12.85
CA TYR A 51 -5.12 -4.73 13.96
C TYR A 51 -6.21 -4.03 14.78
N GLY A 52 -7.49 -4.14 14.40
CA GLY A 52 -8.59 -3.47 15.09
C GLY A 52 -8.57 -1.95 14.96
N TRP A 53 -7.90 -1.41 13.94
CA TRP A 53 -7.84 0.04 13.69
C TRP A 53 -9.21 0.59 13.27
N VAL A 54 -9.53 1.80 13.72
CA VAL A 54 -10.83 2.46 13.49
C VAL A 54 -10.65 3.71 12.65
#